data_AF-A0A522B6P9-F1
#
_entry.id   AF-A0A522B6P9-F1
#
_cell.length_a   1.000
_cell.length_b   1.000
_cell.length_c   1.000
_cell.angle_alpha   90.00
_cell.angle_beta   90.00
_cell.angle_gamma   90.00
#
_symmetry.space_group_name_H-M   'P 1'
#
loop_
_entity.id
_entity.type
_entity.pdbx_description
1 polymer ?
#
loop_
_entity_poly.entity_id
_entity_poly.type
_entity_poly.pdbx_seq_one_letter_code
_entity_poly.pdbx_strand_id
1 'polypeptide(L)'
;MRRRRLLLPLLALLLPLVPAAPAQAGPTGDPAGWTDRQLAAQLVLAGYDMGRLADAETWVRNGIGGIVLFGTPPSDLGSRLARLRATGSVVPFVASDEEGGRVQRLRTLLGPLPSAEAMGATRSAAQVRALAASYGTRMARLGVDLDLAPVADLGIRGYYIERTDRAFSADPATAGAYASAWHAGMRSARVAAVAKHWPGHGQASDTHDHAASTPPLSTLEKRDLLPFGDLLRAGIPAVMVGHLQVPGLTEQGLPATLSPNAYRYLRERAGPHRVLMTDSLSMGAISIGMRLTPAQAAVRALTAGADLVIVDPGPGPGPIVDAVGAAIGRGSYPRSSALASVRRVLAAKRLTNSPLPMTSLAPAQATTGASLTPTLSGIARDRIGGGLTARFHVRTAGSASWNVVNAAGVSVASGARASYRLGEGRLRPATSYEWSVRACNGAGVCAAPGPILRFSTR
;
A
#
# COMPACT_ATOMS: atom_id res chain seq x y z
N MET A 1 -33.78 -59.15 37.37
CA MET A 1 -34.30 -57.80 37.69
C MET A 1 -34.06 -56.86 36.50
N ARG A 2 -35.10 -56.53 35.72
CA ARG A 2 -35.03 -55.62 34.56
C ARG A 2 -35.06 -54.16 35.04
N ARG A 3 -34.01 -53.36 34.80
CA ARG A 3 -34.03 -51.90 35.05
C ARG A 3 -34.67 -51.17 33.88
N ARG A 4 -35.76 -50.43 34.14
CA ARG A 4 -36.48 -49.57 33.19
C ARG A 4 -35.69 -48.29 32.92
N ARG A 5 -35.66 -47.88 31.65
CA ARG A 5 -35.14 -46.58 31.15
C ARG A 5 -36.15 -45.47 31.47
N LEU A 6 -35.65 -44.32 31.93
CA LEU A 6 -36.38 -43.05 31.95
C LEU A 6 -35.64 -42.08 31.03
N LEU A 7 -36.25 -41.74 29.90
CA LEU A 7 -35.83 -40.70 28.97
C LEU A 7 -36.76 -39.50 29.19
N LEU A 8 -36.22 -38.37 29.67
CA LEU A 8 -36.90 -37.08 29.61
C LEU A 8 -36.79 -36.51 28.19
N PRO A 9 -37.84 -35.87 27.64
CA PRO A 9 -37.73 -35.17 26.37
C PRO A 9 -37.12 -33.77 26.57
N LEU A 10 -36.09 -33.44 25.80
CA LEU A 10 -35.59 -32.08 25.65
C LEU A 10 -36.58 -31.31 24.77
N LEU A 11 -37.24 -30.29 25.33
CA LEU A 11 -38.06 -29.35 24.59
C LEU A 11 -37.12 -28.32 23.92
N ALA A 12 -36.93 -28.41 22.61
CA ALA A 12 -36.17 -27.43 21.84
C ALA A 12 -37.03 -26.18 21.61
N LEU A 13 -36.58 -25.04 22.16
CA LEU A 13 -37.18 -23.73 21.95
C LEU A 13 -36.91 -23.29 20.49
N LEU A 14 -37.93 -23.34 19.63
CA LEU A 14 -37.90 -22.78 18.28
C LEU A 14 -38.12 -21.26 18.35
N LEU A 15 -37.05 -20.49 18.27
CA LEU A 15 -37.12 -19.05 17.96
C LEU A 15 -37.51 -18.89 16.47
N PRO A 16 -38.51 -18.06 16.13
CA PRO A 16 -38.87 -17.82 14.74
C PRO A 16 -37.76 -17.05 14.03
N LEU A 17 -37.26 -17.62 12.94
CA LEU A 17 -36.44 -16.88 11.97
C LEU A 17 -37.29 -15.76 11.37
N VAL A 18 -36.98 -14.52 11.72
CA VAL A 18 -37.47 -13.35 10.97
C VAL A 18 -36.74 -13.37 9.61
N PRO A 19 -37.44 -13.47 8.47
CA PRO A 19 -36.80 -13.43 7.17
C PRO A 19 -36.17 -12.04 6.96
N ALA A 20 -34.88 -12.02 6.62
CA ALA A 20 -34.20 -10.80 6.19
C ALA A 20 -34.93 -10.23 4.96
N ALA A 21 -35.28 -8.94 5.00
CA ALA A 21 -35.91 -8.25 3.89
C ALA A 21 -35.06 -8.42 2.60
N PRO A 22 -35.69 -8.58 1.42
CA PRO A 22 -34.96 -8.76 0.18
C PRO A 22 -34.08 -7.53 -0.11
N ALA A 23 -32.78 -7.76 -0.30
CA ALA A 23 -31.82 -6.73 -0.65
C ALA A 23 -32.17 -6.13 -2.02
N GLN A 24 -32.52 -4.84 -2.04
CA GLN A 24 -32.68 -4.09 -3.29
C GLN A 24 -31.30 -3.95 -3.94
N ALA A 25 -31.18 -4.40 -5.19
CA ALA A 25 -30.01 -4.11 -6.01
C ALA A 25 -29.78 -2.58 -6.04
N GLY A 26 -28.57 -2.11 -5.68
CA GLY A 26 -28.24 -0.68 -5.77
C GLY A 26 -28.34 -0.18 -7.23
N PRO A 27 -28.47 1.13 -7.51
CA PRO A 27 -28.85 1.58 -8.84
C PRO A 27 -27.63 1.75 -9.74
N THR A 28 -27.62 1.11 -10.92
CA THR A 28 -26.86 1.60 -12.08
C THR A 28 -27.60 2.82 -12.64
N GLY A 29 -27.18 4.04 -12.28
CA GLY A 29 -27.86 5.28 -12.68
C GLY A 29 -27.21 6.55 -12.11
N ASP A 30 -27.75 7.72 -12.44
CA ASP A 30 -27.30 9.00 -11.87
C ASP A 30 -27.46 8.97 -10.33
N PRO A 31 -26.38 9.20 -9.55
CA PRO A 31 -26.48 9.21 -8.09
C PRO A 31 -27.47 10.23 -7.54
N ALA A 32 -27.93 11.22 -8.33
CA ALA A 32 -28.99 12.14 -7.94
C ALA A 32 -30.26 11.44 -7.42
N GLY A 33 -30.61 10.28 -8.00
CA GLY A 33 -31.78 9.48 -7.61
C GLY A 33 -31.55 8.50 -6.46
N TRP A 34 -30.34 8.42 -5.90
CA TRP A 34 -30.01 7.44 -4.85
C TRP A 34 -30.53 7.87 -3.48
N THR A 35 -30.88 6.93 -2.61
CA THR A 35 -31.23 7.22 -1.22
C THR A 35 -30.02 7.79 -0.46
N ASP A 36 -30.26 8.49 0.65
CA ASP A 36 -29.18 8.99 1.51
C ASP A 36 -28.27 7.86 2.01
N ARG A 37 -28.84 6.69 2.28
CA ARG A 37 -28.10 5.49 2.67
C ARG A 37 -27.22 4.97 1.54
N GLN A 38 -27.70 4.97 0.29
CA GLN A 38 -26.91 4.57 -0.87
C GLN A 38 -25.76 5.54 -1.15
N LEU A 39 -26.01 6.86 -1.02
CA LEU A 39 -24.94 7.86 -1.09
C LEU A 39 -23.91 7.62 0.02
N ALA A 40 -24.36 7.41 1.27
CA ALA A 40 -23.50 7.13 2.40
C ALA A 40 -22.63 5.88 2.19
N ALA A 41 -23.22 4.77 1.72
CA ALA A 41 -22.48 3.54 1.45
C ALA A 41 -21.33 3.75 0.47
N GLN A 42 -21.56 4.51 -0.60
CA GLN A 42 -20.56 4.78 -1.63
C GLN A 42 -19.39 5.65 -1.14
N LEU A 43 -19.52 6.32 0.01
CA LEU A 43 -18.49 7.18 0.62
C LEU A 43 -17.63 6.44 1.66
N VAL A 44 -17.78 5.10 1.79
CA VAL A 44 -17.03 4.28 2.76
C VAL A 44 -16.09 3.31 2.06
N LEU A 45 -14.85 3.25 2.53
CA LEU A 45 -13.85 2.24 2.20
C LEU A 45 -13.55 1.42 3.47
N ALA A 46 -14.11 0.21 3.55
CA ALA A 46 -14.11 -0.59 4.78
C ALA A 46 -13.02 -1.68 4.77
N GLY A 47 -12.28 -1.80 5.87
CA GLY A 47 -11.27 -2.83 6.05
C GLY A 47 -11.88 -4.22 6.23
N TYR A 48 -11.31 -5.21 5.54
CA TYR A 48 -11.66 -6.62 5.71
C TYR A 48 -10.40 -7.49 5.76
N ASP A 49 -10.43 -8.50 6.64
CA ASP A 49 -9.44 -9.57 6.59
C ASP A 49 -9.61 -10.39 5.31
N MET A 50 -8.53 -10.60 4.56
CA MET A 50 -8.55 -11.30 3.27
C MET A 50 -9.02 -12.76 3.37
N GLY A 51 -8.85 -13.40 4.53
CA GLY A 51 -9.39 -14.73 4.81
C GLY A 51 -10.91 -14.75 4.98
N ARG A 52 -11.51 -13.60 5.30
CA ARG A 52 -12.94 -13.41 5.60
C ARG A 52 -13.66 -12.46 4.61
N LEU A 53 -13.21 -12.38 3.36
CA LEU A 53 -13.81 -11.49 2.34
C LEU A 53 -15.30 -11.73 2.07
N ALA A 54 -15.85 -12.90 2.41
CA ALA A 54 -17.29 -13.15 2.33
C ALA A 54 -18.11 -12.19 3.21
N ASP A 55 -17.53 -11.68 4.31
CA ASP A 55 -18.19 -10.72 5.21
C ASP A 55 -18.45 -9.36 4.52
N ALA A 56 -17.79 -9.09 3.39
CA ALA A 56 -18.00 -7.88 2.59
C ALA A 56 -19.16 -8.02 1.58
N GLU A 57 -19.66 -9.23 1.31
CA GLU A 57 -20.56 -9.49 0.18
C GLU A 57 -21.85 -8.69 0.24
N THR A 58 -22.50 -8.65 1.40
CA THR A 58 -23.73 -7.86 1.60
C THR A 58 -23.50 -6.38 1.37
N TRP A 59 -22.35 -5.84 1.76
CA TRP A 59 -22.02 -4.42 1.60
C TRP A 59 -21.65 -4.06 0.16
N VAL A 60 -20.96 -4.97 -0.54
CA VAL A 60 -20.68 -4.82 -1.97
C VAL A 60 -21.97 -4.88 -2.78
N ARG A 61 -22.88 -5.82 -2.48
CA ARG A 61 -24.22 -5.87 -3.10
C ARG A 61 -25.00 -4.57 -2.91
N ASN A 62 -24.84 -3.93 -1.74
CA ASN A 62 -25.48 -2.67 -1.39
C ASN A 62 -24.72 -1.41 -1.84
N GLY A 63 -23.67 -1.55 -2.66
CA GLY A 63 -23.00 -0.42 -3.30
C GLY A 63 -22.03 0.35 -2.39
N ILE A 64 -21.31 -0.34 -1.50
CA ILE A 64 -20.23 0.28 -0.73
C ILE A 64 -19.15 0.88 -1.64
N GLY A 65 -18.53 1.98 -1.19
CA GLY A 65 -17.46 2.68 -1.89
C GLY A 65 -16.30 1.75 -2.22
N GLY A 66 -15.88 0.93 -1.26
CA GLY A 66 -15.01 -0.21 -1.52
C GLY A 66 -14.52 -0.90 -0.26
N ILE A 67 -13.49 -1.73 -0.45
CA ILE A 67 -12.84 -2.49 0.62
C ILE A 67 -11.33 -2.20 0.69
N VAL A 68 -10.77 -2.25 1.89
CA VAL A 68 -9.31 -2.28 2.12
C VAL A 68 -8.91 -3.69 2.56
N LEU A 69 -7.87 -4.23 1.95
CA LEU A 69 -7.38 -5.57 2.22
C LEU A 69 -6.43 -5.59 3.42
N PHE A 70 -6.79 -6.35 4.45
CA PHE A 70 -5.98 -6.61 5.64
C PHE A 70 -5.68 -8.11 5.82
N GLY A 71 -4.79 -8.42 6.75
CA GLY A 71 -4.41 -9.80 7.07
C GLY A 71 -3.49 -10.42 6.02
N THR A 72 -3.48 -11.75 5.97
CA THR A 72 -2.63 -12.52 5.05
C THR A 72 -3.44 -12.89 3.80
N PRO A 73 -2.91 -12.65 2.58
CA PRO A 73 -3.64 -12.98 1.37
C PRO A 73 -3.76 -14.51 1.19
N PRO A 74 -4.97 -15.04 0.96
CA PRO A 74 -5.12 -16.43 0.54
C PRO A 74 -4.63 -16.62 -0.90
N SER A 75 -4.25 -17.83 -1.27
CA SER A 75 -3.75 -18.14 -2.62
C SER A 75 -4.80 -17.91 -3.73
N ASP A 76 -6.09 -17.97 -3.39
CA ASP A 76 -7.22 -17.77 -4.31
C ASP A 76 -7.81 -16.34 -4.25
N LEU A 77 -7.07 -15.37 -3.69
CA LEU A 77 -7.54 -13.99 -3.48
C LEU A 77 -8.17 -13.36 -4.75
N GLY A 78 -7.52 -13.49 -5.91
CA GLY A 78 -8.04 -12.93 -7.17
C GLY A 78 -9.43 -13.46 -7.53
N SER A 79 -9.65 -14.77 -7.37
CA SER A 79 -10.97 -15.40 -7.61
C SER A 79 -12.03 -14.94 -6.59
N ARG A 80 -11.64 -14.72 -5.33
CA ARG A 80 -12.54 -14.16 -4.31
C ARG A 80 -12.97 -12.75 -4.63
N LEU A 81 -12.02 -11.89 -5.02
CA LEU A 81 -12.28 -10.50 -5.40
C LEU A 81 -13.14 -10.41 -6.67
N ALA A 82 -12.88 -11.27 -7.66
CA ALA A 82 -13.70 -11.35 -8.87
C ALA A 82 -15.16 -11.72 -8.55
N ARG A 83 -15.39 -12.74 -7.70
CA ARG A 83 -16.74 -13.12 -7.24
C ARG A 83 -17.40 -11.98 -6.49
N LEU A 84 -16.67 -11.34 -5.57
CA LEU A 84 -17.19 -10.24 -4.77
C LEU A 84 -17.62 -9.06 -5.65
N ARG A 85 -16.80 -8.66 -6.63
CA ARG A 85 -17.14 -7.58 -7.57
C ARG A 85 -18.38 -7.88 -8.41
N ALA A 86 -18.66 -9.15 -8.70
CA ALA A 86 -19.82 -9.55 -9.49
C ALA A 86 -21.16 -9.48 -8.73
N THR A 87 -21.16 -9.28 -7.40
CA THR A 87 -22.40 -9.25 -6.61
C THR A 87 -23.04 -7.86 -6.52
N GLY A 88 -22.29 -6.80 -6.80
CA GLY A 88 -22.72 -5.40 -6.67
C GLY A 88 -23.05 -4.76 -8.02
N SER A 89 -24.05 -3.88 -8.02
CA SER A 89 -24.40 -3.06 -9.18
C SER A 89 -23.44 -1.90 -9.42
N VAL A 90 -22.73 -1.48 -8.37
CA VAL A 90 -21.61 -0.54 -8.44
C VAL A 90 -20.36 -1.30 -8.02
N VAL A 91 -19.38 -1.38 -8.92
CA VAL A 91 -18.12 -2.07 -8.64
C VAL A 91 -17.43 -1.36 -7.46
N PRO A 92 -17.09 -2.08 -6.37
CA PRO A 92 -16.36 -1.50 -5.24
C PRO A 92 -14.91 -1.19 -5.64
N PHE A 93 -14.31 -0.19 -5.02
CA PHE A 93 -12.85 -0.14 -5.00
C PHE A 93 -12.29 -1.33 -4.20
N VAL A 94 -11.15 -1.84 -4.63
CA VAL A 94 -10.30 -2.74 -3.84
C VAL A 94 -8.98 -2.03 -3.59
N ALA A 95 -8.66 -1.77 -2.33
CA ALA A 95 -7.48 -1.04 -1.90
C ALA A 95 -6.52 -1.92 -1.08
N SER A 96 -5.23 -1.63 -1.17
CA SER A 96 -4.22 -2.29 -0.34
C SER A 96 -3.04 -1.36 -0.04
N ASP A 97 -2.42 -1.49 1.13
CA ASP A 97 -1.18 -0.78 1.47
C ASP A 97 0.04 -1.54 0.94
N GLU A 98 0.62 -1.07 -0.18
CA GLU A 98 1.79 -1.68 -0.81
C GLU A 98 2.99 -0.72 -0.88
N GLU A 99 3.33 -0.11 0.26
CA GLU A 99 4.48 0.80 0.41
C GLU A 99 5.84 0.10 0.27
N GLY A 100 5.85 -1.20 0.60
CA GLY A 100 7.03 -2.03 0.68
C GLY A 100 7.63 -2.09 2.08
N GLY A 101 8.68 -2.89 2.23
CA GLY A 101 9.28 -3.15 3.54
C GLY A 101 8.27 -3.80 4.51
N ARG A 102 7.95 -3.08 5.59
CA ARG A 102 7.07 -3.54 6.67
C ARG A 102 5.59 -3.36 6.36
N VAL A 103 5.22 -2.41 5.50
CA VAL A 103 3.84 -2.11 5.15
C VAL A 103 3.57 -2.62 3.74
N GLN A 104 3.21 -3.90 3.68
CA GLN A 104 2.99 -4.61 2.44
C GLN A 104 2.04 -5.80 2.67
N ARG A 105 0.76 -5.66 2.33
CA ARG A 105 -0.28 -6.66 2.65
C ARG A 105 -0.17 -7.89 1.75
N LEU A 106 0.13 -7.69 0.48
CA LEU A 106 0.19 -8.74 -0.53
C LEU A 106 1.56 -9.42 -0.62
N ARG A 107 2.45 -9.19 0.35
CA ARG A 107 3.84 -9.67 0.37
C ARG A 107 4.00 -11.16 0.12
N THR A 108 3.18 -12.02 0.72
CA THR A 108 3.30 -13.48 0.57
C THR A 108 2.79 -13.99 -0.77
N LEU A 109 1.91 -13.23 -1.44
CA LEU A 109 1.32 -13.59 -2.73
C LEU A 109 2.07 -12.97 -3.91
N LEU A 110 2.52 -11.72 -3.76
CA LEU A 110 3.20 -10.93 -4.80
C LEU A 110 4.70 -10.76 -4.51
N GLY A 111 5.24 -11.37 -3.47
CA GLY A 111 6.64 -11.23 -3.11
C GLY A 111 6.99 -9.86 -2.51
N PRO A 112 8.16 -9.76 -1.84
CA PRO A 112 8.53 -8.58 -1.09
C PRO A 112 8.95 -7.42 -1.98
N LEU A 113 8.57 -6.21 -1.55
CA LEU A 113 9.10 -4.94 -2.02
C LEU A 113 10.15 -4.42 -1.02
N PRO A 114 11.24 -3.79 -1.47
CA PRO A 114 12.09 -3.00 -0.58
C PRO A 114 11.28 -1.87 0.08
N SER A 115 11.70 -1.41 1.26
CA SER A 115 11.11 -0.22 1.88
C SER A 115 11.34 1.03 1.01
N ALA A 116 10.54 2.08 1.21
CA ALA A 116 10.72 3.34 0.51
C ALA A 116 12.13 3.91 0.74
N GLU A 117 12.65 3.83 1.98
CA GLU A 117 14.02 4.25 2.30
C GLU A 117 15.05 3.43 1.50
N ALA A 118 14.91 2.10 1.49
CA ALA A 118 15.83 1.23 0.75
C ALA A 118 15.74 1.49 -0.77
N MET A 119 14.54 1.78 -1.30
CA MET A 119 14.38 2.20 -2.68
C MET A 119 15.09 3.53 -2.96
N GLY A 120 14.91 4.53 -2.10
CA GLY A 120 15.61 5.82 -2.15
C GLY A 120 17.13 5.68 -2.17
N ALA A 121 17.66 4.81 -1.30
CA ALA A 121 19.10 4.62 -1.14
C ALA A 121 19.77 3.77 -2.23
N THR A 122 19.03 2.84 -2.86
CA THR A 122 19.65 1.80 -3.71
C THR A 122 19.18 1.79 -5.16
N ARG A 123 18.18 2.59 -5.51
CA ARG A 123 17.59 2.65 -6.86
C ARG A 123 17.53 4.07 -7.34
N SER A 124 17.62 4.26 -8.65
CA SER A 124 17.19 5.49 -9.32
C SER A 124 15.66 5.59 -9.36
N ALA A 125 15.13 6.81 -9.50
CA ALA A 125 13.70 7.03 -9.72
C ALA A 125 13.14 6.21 -10.91
N ALA A 126 13.91 6.07 -12.00
CA ALA A 126 13.51 5.24 -13.15
C ALA A 126 13.34 3.75 -12.78
N GLN A 127 14.23 3.21 -11.94
CA GLN A 127 14.12 1.84 -11.44
C GLN A 127 12.93 1.68 -10.49
N VAL A 128 12.63 2.69 -9.67
CA VAL A 128 11.43 2.69 -8.81
C VAL A 128 10.15 2.69 -9.65
N ARG A 129 10.09 3.50 -10.71
CA ARG A 129 8.97 3.50 -11.66
C ARG A 129 8.78 2.12 -12.31
N ALA A 130 9.86 1.50 -12.78
CA ALA A 130 9.80 0.17 -13.40
C ALA A 130 9.33 -0.91 -12.41
N LEU A 131 9.82 -0.85 -11.16
CA LEU A 131 9.38 -1.72 -10.08
C LEU A 131 7.88 -1.55 -9.80
N ALA A 132 7.41 -0.31 -9.63
CA ALA A 132 6.02 0.01 -9.40
C ALA A 132 5.11 -0.45 -10.56
N ALA A 133 5.53 -0.29 -11.82
CA ALA A 133 4.78 -0.79 -12.97
C ALA A 133 4.65 -2.33 -12.96
N SER A 134 5.74 -3.04 -12.67
CA SER A 134 5.74 -4.50 -12.58
C SER A 134 4.92 -5.02 -11.40
N TYR A 135 4.98 -4.33 -10.25
CA TYR A 135 4.18 -4.65 -9.07
C TYR A 135 2.69 -4.35 -9.30
N GLY A 136 2.37 -3.14 -9.75
CA GLY A 136 1.01 -2.71 -10.08
C GLY A 136 0.34 -3.61 -11.12
N THR A 137 1.07 -4.13 -12.11
CA THR A 137 0.50 -5.07 -13.10
C THR A 137 -0.01 -6.35 -12.42
N ARG A 138 0.67 -6.80 -11.37
CA ARG A 138 0.27 -7.99 -10.60
C ARG A 138 -0.86 -7.68 -9.62
N MET A 139 -0.87 -6.49 -9.03
CA MET A 139 -2.01 -5.98 -8.25
C MET A 139 -3.28 -5.90 -9.11
N ALA A 140 -3.19 -5.31 -10.30
CA ALA A 140 -4.33 -5.19 -11.22
C ALA A 140 -4.89 -6.57 -11.63
N ARG A 141 -4.03 -7.57 -11.83
CA ARG A 141 -4.45 -8.96 -12.10
C ARG A 141 -5.21 -9.63 -10.95
N LEU A 142 -4.95 -9.21 -9.70
CA LEU A 142 -5.74 -9.64 -8.54
C LEU A 142 -7.06 -8.88 -8.42
N GLY A 143 -7.26 -7.81 -9.19
CA GLY A 143 -8.41 -6.91 -9.08
C GLY A 143 -8.24 -5.86 -7.97
N VAL A 144 -7.01 -5.40 -7.70
CA VAL A 144 -6.74 -4.24 -6.84
C VAL A 144 -6.76 -2.97 -7.68
N ASP A 145 -7.53 -1.97 -7.25
CA ASP A 145 -7.68 -0.67 -7.92
C ASP A 145 -6.78 0.40 -7.32
N LEU A 146 -6.67 0.42 -6.00
CA LEU A 146 -6.00 1.46 -5.24
C LEU A 146 -4.77 0.87 -4.55
N ASP A 147 -3.61 1.41 -4.88
CA ASP A 147 -2.44 1.30 -4.01
C ASP A 147 -2.48 2.48 -3.05
N LEU A 148 -2.62 2.20 -1.75
CA LEU A 148 -2.52 3.20 -0.69
C LEU A 148 -1.04 3.57 -0.47
N ALA A 149 -0.35 3.94 -1.55
CA ALA A 149 1.00 4.42 -1.63
C ALA A 149 1.12 5.31 -2.89
N PRO A 150 2.14 6.18 -3.00
CA PRO A 150 3.35 6.24 -2.18
C PRO A 150 3.17 7.05 -0.90
N VAL A 151 4.02 6.74 0.10
CA VAL A 151 4.31 7.68 1.19
C VAL A 151 5.14 8.83 0.62
N ALA A 152 4.59 10.03 0.70
CA ALA A 152 5.21 11.29 0.27
C ALA A 152 5.81 12.09 1.45
N ASP A 153 5.64 11.58 2.67
CA ASP A 153 6.24 12.13 3.88
C ASP A 153 7.77 12.12 3.83
N LEU A 154 8.40 13.04 4.55
CA LEU A 154 9.85 13.14 4.64
C LEU A 154 10.40 12.29 5.79
N GLY A 155 11.54 11.63 5.54
CA GLY A 155 12.26 10.83 6.52
C GLY A 155 13.04 11.70 7.50
N ILE A 156 12.37 12.46 8.36
CA ILE A 156 13.05 13.32 9.34
C ILE A 156 13.54 12.47 10.52
N ARG A 157 14.86 12.55 10.75
CA ARG A 157 15.55 11.77 11.78
C ARG A 157 14.88 11.88 13.15
N GLY A 158 14.59 10.73 13.74
CA GLY A 158 14.01 10.64 15.09
C GLY A 158 12.48 10.72 15.13
N TYR A 159 11.80 10.80 14.00
CA TYR A 159 10.34 10.76 13.93
C TYR A 159 9.84 9.42 13.39
N TYR A 160 8.53 9.19 13.54
CA TYR A 160 7.91 7.90 13.30
C TYR A 160 8.13 7.36 11.88
N ILE A 161 7.95 8.20 10.86
CA ILE A 161 8.08 7.79 9.45
C ILE A 161 9.50 7.35 9.11
N GLU A 162 10.52 8.04 9.64
CA GLU A 162 11.92 7.65 9.44
C GLU A 162 12.24 6.34 10.15
N ARG A 163 11.85 6.18 11.43
CA ARG A 163 12.07 4.95 12.21
C ARG A 163 11.37 3.70 11.67
N THR A 164 10.49 3.86 10.69
CA THR A 164 9.74 2.76 10.07
C THR A 164 10.14 2.51 8.61
N ASP A 165 11.18 3.20 8.12
CA ASP A 165 11.74 3.10 6.77
C ASP A 165 10.73 3.44 5.66
N ARG A 166 9.66 4.18 6.00
CA ARG A 166 8.51 4.44 5.11
C ARG A 166 8.68 5.65 4.19
N ALA A 167 9.67 6.50 4.43
CA ALA A 167 9.97 7.65 3.56
C ALA A 167 11.07 7.34 2.55
N PHE A 168 10.94 7.87 1.34
CA PHE A 168 11.99 7.77 0.32
C PHE A 168 13.25 8.57 0.66
N SER A 169 13.10 9.73 1.29
CA SER A 169 14.20 10.64 1.63
C SER A 169 13.79 11.68 2.67
N ALA A 170 14.76 12.27 3.35
CA ALA A 170 14.59 13.50 4.14
C ALA A 170 14.59 14.76 3.26
N ASP A 171 15.17 14.69 2.07
CA ASP A 171 15.22 15.78 1.09
C ASP A 171 13.89 15.85 0.31
N PRO A 172 13.18 16.99 0.32
CA PRO A 172 11.89 17.13 -0.36
C PRO A 172 11.95 16.88 -1.86
N ALA A 173 13.00 17.33 -2.55
CA ALA A 173 13.12 17.14 -4.00
C ALA A 173 13.28 15.65 -4.34
N THR A 174 14.12 14.94 -3.60
CA THR A 174 14.28 13.49 -3.75
C THR A 174 12.99 12.74 -3.41
N ALA A 175 12.33 13.07 -2.29
CA ALA A 175 11.07 12.42 -1.91
C ALA A 175 9.98 12.61 -2.98
N GLY A 176 9.81 13.83 -3.50
CA GLY A 176 8.87 14.16 -4.56
C GLY A 176 9.15 13.42 -5.87
N ALA A 177 10.42 13.34 -6.27
CA ALA A 177 10.83 12.62 -7.49
C ALA A 177 10.52 11.12 -7.40
N TYR A 178 10.81 10.49 -6.26
CA TYR A 178 10.61 9.05 -6.08
C TYR A 178 9.13 8.70 -5.90
N ALA A 179 8.37 9.49 -5.14
CA ALA A 179 6.94 9.33 -5.03
C ALA A 179 6.25 9.49 -6.41
N SER A 180 6.65 10.50 -7.19
CA SER A 180 6.15 10.69 -8.56
C SER A 180 6.50 9.54 -9.49
N ALA A 181 7.69 8.95 -9.34
CA ALA A 181 8.10 7.76 -10.09
C ALA A 181 7.24 6.53 -9.74
N TRP A 182 6.96 6.31 -8.44
CA TRP A 182 6.05 5.26 -7.99
C TRP A 182 4.66 5.41 -8.59
N HIS A 183 4.06 6.62 -8.46
CA HIS A 183 2.78 6.96 -9.07
C HIS A 183 2.77 6.70 -10.58
N ALA A 184 3.80 7.13 -11.31
CA ALA A 184 3.89 6.90 -12.74
C ALA A 184 3.92 5.40 -13.11
N GLY A 185 4.56 4.57 -12.28
CA GLY A 185 4.57 3.12 -12.44
C GLY A 185 3.19 2.50 -12.20
N MET A 186 2.57 2.80 -11.06
CA MET A 186 1.22 2.31 -10.73
C MET A 186 0.18 2.72 -11.79
N ARG A 187 0.22 3.99 -12.21
CA ARG A 187 -0.65 4.51 -13.27
C ARG A 187 -0.50 3.73 -14.58
N SER A 188 0.72 3.37 -14.97
CA SER A 188 0.96 2.58 -16.18
C SER A 188 0.36 1.17 -16.12
N ALA A 189 0.17 0.64 -14.91
CA ALA A 189 -0.47 -0.63 -14.65
C ALA A 189 -1.98 -0.53 -14.39
N ARG A 190 -2.57 0.67 -14.51
CA ARG A 190 -3.98 0.98 -14.18
C ARG A 190 -4.36 0.75 -12.71
N VAL A 191 -3.39 0.84 -11.81
CA VAL A 191 -3.63 0.96 -10.37
C VAL A 191 -3.49 2.44 -10.01
N ALA A 192 -4.47 2.97 -9.30
CA ALA A 192 -4.42 4.35 -8.81
C ALA A 192 -3.60 4.42 -7.52
N ALA A 193 -2.54 5.22 -7.55
CA ALA A 193 -1.75 5.57 -6.38
C ALA A 193 -2.48 6.62 -5.52
N VAL A 194 -2.20 6.63 -4.21
CA VAL A 194 -2.73 7.59 -3.23
C VAL A 194 -1.56 8.25 -2.48
N ALA A 195 -1.45 9.57 -2.59
CA ALA A 195 -0.43 10.32 -1.85
C ALA A 195 -0.76 10.33 -0.35
N LYS A 196 0.19 9.98 0.52
CA LYS A 196 -0.04 10.01 1.97
C LYS A 196 1.22 10.38 2.78
N HIS A 197 1.09 10.92 4.00
CA HIS A 197 -0.15 11.31 4.70
C HIS A 197 -0.22 12.83 4.74
N TRP A 198 -1.05 13.43 3.87
CA TRP A 198 -1.12 14.88 3.76
C TRP A 198 -1.61 15.49 5.08
N PRO A 199 -1.04 16.62 5.58
CA PRO A 199 -0.08 17.53 4.93
C PRO A 199 1.41 17.22 5.17
N GLY A 200 1.76 16.03 5.66
CA GLY A 200 3.14 15.62 5.91
C GLY A 200 3.34 15.13 7.34
N HIS A 201 3.48 13.81 7.50
CA HIS A 201 3.68 13.13 8.78
C HIS A 201 5.16 13.08 9.21
N GLY A 202 6.07 13.66 8.41
CA GLY A 202 7.52 13.53 8.58
C GLY A 202 8.05 13.99 9.94
N GLN A 203 7.42 14.98 10.57
CA GLN A 203 7.74 15.46 11.93
C GLN A 203 6.59 15.29 12.92
N ALA A 204 5.95 14.12 12.90
CA ALA A 204 4.90 13.76 13.86
C ALA A 204 5.20 12.42 14.55
N SER A 205 4.63 12.24 15.74
CA SER A 205 4.60 10.96 16.46
C SER A 205 3.58 10.01 15.86
N ASP A 206 3.59 8.73 16.27
CA ASP A 206 2.70 7.70 15.73
C ASP A 206 1.22 8.01 16.01
N THR A 207 0.46 8.27 14.94
CA THR A 207 -0.98 8.56 15.01
C THR A 207 -1.85 7.31 15.24
N HIS A 208 -1.29 6.11 15.18
CA HIS A 208 -2.00 4.88 15.57
C HIS A 208 -2.30 4.85 17.07
N ASP A 209 -1.48 5.51 17.89
CA ASP A 209 -1.57 5.41 19.35
C ASP A 209 -2.18 6.66 20.00
N HIS A 210 -1.94 7.85 19.45
CA HIS A 210 -2.33 9.12 20.08
C HIS A 210 -2.43 10.27 19.07
N ALA A 211 -2.95 11.42 19.50
CA ALA A 211 -2.95 12.64 18.70
C ALA A 211 -1.52 13.12 18.43
N ALA A 212 -1.25 13.59 17.21
CA ALA A 212 0.06 14.09 16.81
C ALA A 212 -0.02 15.50 16.24
N SER A 213 1.00 16.31 16.49
CA SER A 213 1.18 17.64 15.92
C SER A 213 2.38 17.67 14.98
N THR A 214 2.32 18.54 13.98
CA THR A 214 3.44 18.84 13.07
C THR A 214 3.98 20.25 13.31
N PRO A 215 5.09 20.63 12.67
CA PRO A 215 5.45 22.04 12.48
C PRO A 215 4.28 22.86 11.87
N PRO A 216 4.30 24.20 12.03
CA PRO A 216 3.26 25.06 11.46
C PRO A 216 3.22 25.01 9.94
N LEU A 217 2.07 25.37 9.36
CA LEU A 217 1.83 25.38 7.91
C LEU A 217 2.93 26.11 7.13
N SER A 218 3.41 27.26 7.62
CA SER A 218 4.45 28.05 6.97
C SER A 218 5.80 27.32 6.83
N THR A 219 6.06 26.34 7.69
CA THR A 219 7.19 25.42 7.57
C THR A 219 6.88 24.31 6.58
N LEU A 220 5.68 23.70 6.67
CA LEU A 220 5.30 22.61 5.78
C LEU A 220 5.25 23.05 4.31
N GLU A 221 4.75 24.24 4.01
CA GLU A 221 4.71 24.82 2.65
C GLU A 221 6.08 24.88 1.98
N LYS A 222 7.13 25.12 2.76
CA LYS A 222 8.50 25.25 2.27
C LYS A 222 9.26 23.92 2.21
N ARG A 223 8.66 22.82 2.69
CA ARG A 223 9.37 21.55 2.85
C ARG A 223 8.46 20.34 2.67
N ASP A 224 7.62 20.03 3.65
CA ASP A 224 6.83 18.80 3.72
C ASP A 224 5.73 18.73 2.65
N LEU A 225 5.21 19.87 2.19
CA LEU A 225 4.21 19.94 1.11
C LEU A 225 4.79 19.87 -0.30
N LEU A 226 6.13 19.99 -0.47
CA LEU A 226 6.74 19.98 -1.79
C LEU A 226 6.54 18.64 -2.53
N PRO A 227 6.75 17.46 -1.91
CA PRO A 227 6.46 16.17 -2.54
C PRO A 227 4.99 16.00 -2.94
N PHE A 228 4.06 16.49 -2.13
CA PHE A 228 2.63 16.47 -2.46
C PHE A 228 2.34 17.38 -3.66
N GLY A 229 2.96 18.56 -3.73
CA GLY A 229 2.88 19.46 -4.88
C GLY A 229 3.36 18.80 -6.18
N ASP A 230 4.46 18.05 -6.13
CA ASP A 230 4.95 17.27 -7.28
C ASP A 230 3.93 16.20 -7.72
N LEU A 231 3.37 15.45 -6.79
CA LEU A 231 2.36 14.42 -7.06
C LEU A 231 1.07 15.01 -7.65
N LEU A 232 0.62 16.16 -7.14
CA LEU A 232 -0.55 16.87 -7.67
C LEU A 232 -0.31 17.30 -9.13
N ARG A 233 0.86 17.88 -9.43
CA ARG A 233 1.28 18.21 -10.80
C ARG A 233 1.42 16.98 -11.70
N ALA A 234 1.90 15.87 -11.15
CA ALA A 234 2.01 14.59 -11.85
C ALA A 234 0.65 13.88 -12.06
N GLY A 235 -0.45 14.47 -11.63
CA GLY A 235 -1.80 13.95 -11.88
C GLY A 235 -2.19 12.81 -10.96
N ILE A 236 -1.70 12.75 -9.72
CA ILE A 236 -2.15 11.73 -8.77
C ILE A 236 -3.68 11.83 -8.55
N PRO A 237 -4.44 10.73 -8.61
CA PRO A 237 -5.91 10.80 -8.60
C PRO A 237 -6.50 11.01 -7.20
N ALA A 238 -5.74 10.67 -6.15
CA ALA A 238 -6.23 10.76 -4.79
C ALA A 238 -5.14 11.13 -3.77
N VAL A 239 -5.58 11.73 -2.67
CA VAL A 239 -4.73 12.14 -1.54
C VAL A 239 -5.39 11.66 -0.25
N MET A 240 -4.60 11.01 0.61
CA MET A 240 -5.00 10.62 1.95
C MET A 240 -4.58 11.71 2.95
N VAL A 241 -5.55 12.16 3.73
CA VAL A 241 -5.38 13.16 4.78
C VAL A 241 -5.13 12.45 6.12
N GLY A 242 -3.97 12.71 6.72
CA GLY A 242 -3.54 12.11 7.98
C GLY A 242 -4.07 12.84 9.22
N HIS A 243 -4.03 12.16 10.37
CA HIS A 243 -4.57 12.67 11.64
C HIS A 243 -3.61 13.63 12.35
N LEU A 244 -3.26 14.73 11.68
CA LEU A 244 -2.19 15.65 12.07
C LEU A 244 -2.76 17.02 12.47
N GLN A 245 -2.46 17.48 13.69
CA GLN A 245 -2.75 18.84 14.12
C GLN A 245 -1.66 19.78 13.57
N VAL A 246 -2.06 20.79 12.80
CA VAL A 246 -1.11 21.64 12.07
C VAL A 246 -1.37 23.11 12.39
N PRO A 247 -0.53 23.75 13.22
CA PRO A 247 -0.69 25.16 13.54
C PRO A 247 -0.73 26.05 12.29
N GLY A 248 -1.72 26.94 12.21
CA GLY A 248 -1.95 27.81 11.05
C GLY A 248 -2.69 27.15 9.88
N LEU A 249 -3.04 25.87 9.97
CA LEU A 249 -3.88 25.17 8.99
C LEU A 249 -5.15 24.60 9.63
N THR A 250 -5.02 23.88 10.74
CA THR A 250 -6.16 23.22 11.39
C THR A 250 -6.74 24.09 12.50
N GLU A 251 -8.03 23.90 12.77
CA GLU A 251 -8.66 24.44 13.99
C GLU A 251 -7.98 23.84 15.23
N GLN A 252 -8.04 24.57 16.35
CA GLN A 252 -7.36 24.17 17.58
C GLN A 252 -7.83 22.79 18.05
N GLY A 253 -6.87 21.88 18.25
CA GLY A 253 -7.11 20.51 18.69
C GLY A 253 -7.70 19.57 17.64
N LEU A 254 -8.09 20.05 16.45
CA LEU A 254 -8.56 19.19 15.37
C LEU A 254 -7.40 18.71 14.49
N PRO A 255 -7.32 17.41 14.16
CA PRO A 255 -6.42 16.94 13.13
C PRO A 255 -6.93 17.32 11.73
N ALA A 256 -6.04 17.35 10.74
CA ALA A 256 -6.34 17.69 9.35
C ALA A 256 -7.51 16.85 8.79
N THR A 257 -7.61 15.57 9.14
CA THR A 257 -8.69 14.67 8.74
C THR A 257 -10.09 15.14 9.13
N LEU A 258 -10.21 16.00 10.15
CA LEU A 258 -11.48 16.51 10.68
C LEU A 258 -11.61 18.03 10.51
N SER A 259 -10.68 18.68 9.82
CA SER A 259 -10.56 20.13 9.72
C SER A 259 -11.13 20.67 8.40
N PRO A 260 -12.24 21.43 8.42
CA PRO A 260 -12.74 22.15 7.24
C PRO A 260 -11.70 23.07 6.62
N ASN A 261 -10.90 23.77 7.44
CA ASN A 261 -9.83 24.63 6.95
C ASN A 261 -8.78 23.84 6.15
N ALA A 262 -8.39 22.65 6.63
CA ALA A 262 -7.42 21.80 5.96
C ALA A 262 -7.95 21.26 4.62
N TYR A 263 -9.20 20.79 4.57
CA TYR A 263 -9.81 20.33 3.31
C TYR A 263 -10.01 21.46 2.30
N ARG A 264 -10.41 22.66 2.73
CA ARG A 264 -10.52 23.83 1.83
C ARG A 264 -9.16 24.14 1.21
N TYR A 265 -8.13 24.25 2.04
CA TYR A 265 -6.76 24.51 1.61
C TYR A 265 -6.24 23.44 0.63
N LEU A 266 -6.50 22.15 0.92
CA LEU A 266 -6.12 21.05 0.04
C LEU A 266 -6.93 21.06 -1.26
N ARG A 267 -8.24 21.29 -1.21
CA ARG A 267 -9.12 21.28 -2.39
C ARG A 267 -8.73 22.36 -3.39
N GLU A 268 -8.37 23.56 -2.92
CA GLU A 268 -7.87 24.65 -3.77
C GLU A 268 -6.63 24.24 -4.57
N ARG A 269 -5.75 23.43 -3.98
CA ARG A 269 -4.49 22.97 -4.60
C ARG A 269 -4.65 21.69 -5.42
N ALA A 270 -5.44 20.75 -4.94
CA ALA A 270 -5.69 19.45 -5.57
C ALA A 270 -6.67 19.56 -6.76
N GLY A 271 -7.45 20.64 -6.80
CA GLY A 271 -8.49 20.86 -7.78
C GLY A 271 -9.76 20.04 -7.51
N PRO A 272 -10.80 20.24 -8.33
CA PRO A 272 -12.15 19.78 -8.03
C PRO A 272 -12.39 18.28 -8.26
N HIS A 273 -11.47 17.57 -8.94
CA HIS A 273 -11.72 16.22 -9.45
C HIS A 273 -11.06 15.10 -8.64
N ARG A 274 -10.03 15.40 -7.83
CA ARG A 274 -9.31 14.39 -7.04
C ARG A 274 -10.14 13.91 -5.87
N VAL A 275 -9.99 12.63 -5.52
CA VAL A 275 -10.58 12.06 -4.30
C VAL A 275 -9.70 12.44 -3.12
N LEU A 276 -10.29 13.13 -2.15
CA LEU A 276 -9.67 13.36 -0.84
C LEU A 276 -10.22 12.32 0.12
N MET A 277 -9.37 11.46 0.65
CA MET A 277 -9.78 10.41 1.58
C MET A 277 -9.14 10.58 2.94
N THR A 278 -9.79 10.07 3.97
CA THR A 278 -9.19 10.03 5.31
C THR A 278 -8.13 8.94 5.39
N ASP A 279 -7.16 9.10 6.29
CA ASP A 279 -6.53 7.93 6.92
C ASP A 279 -7.55 7.18 7.79
N SER A 280 -7.21 6.00 8.32
CA SER A 280 -8.17 5.15 9.02
C SER A 280 -8.77 5.85 10.25
N LEU A 281 -10.09 6.00 10.26
CA LEU A 281 -10.82 6.63 11.37
C LEU A 281 -10.90 5.74 12.62
N SER A 282 -10.32 4.54 12.57
CA SER A 282 -10.17 3.63 13.70
C SER A 282 -8.92 3.92 14.56
N MET A 283 -7.97 4.72 14.05
CA MET A 283 -6.67 4.98 14.69
C MET A 283 -6.79 5.76 16.00
N GLY A 284 -5.80 5.60 16.89
CA GLY A 284 -5.74 6.21 18.22
C GLY A 284 -5.83 7.74 18.22
N ALA A 285 -5.28 8.42 17.21
CA ALA A 285 -5.45 9.87 17.06
C ALA A 285 -6.93 10.30 17.02
N ILE A 286 -7.82 9.45 16.48
CA ILE A 286 -9.26 9.68 16.43
C ILE A 286 -9.97 9.07 17.64
N SER A 287 -9.77 7.79 17.89
CA SER A 287 -10.51 7.04 18.92
C SER A 287 -10.12 7.44 20.34
N ILE A 288 -8.84 7.73 20.58
CA ILE A 288 -8.31 8.16 21.89
C ILE A 288 -8.18 9.68 21.92
N GLY A 289 -7.52 10.27 20.92
CA GLY A 289 -7.22 11.69 20.85
C GLY A 289 -8.47 12.57 20.74
N MET A 290 -9.45 12.16 19.92
CA MET A 290 -10.72 12.88 19.75
C MET A 290 -11.89 12.26 20.50
N ARG A 291 -11.71 11.05 21.07
CA ARG A 291 -12.78 10.27 21.73
C ARG A 291 -14.01 10.07 20.84
N LEU A 292 -13.78 9.88 19.55
CA LEU A 292 -14.83 9.67 18.56
C LEU A 292 -14.90 8.22 18.14
N THR A 293 -16.12 7.71 17.99
CA THR A 293 -16.32 6.45 17.26
C THR A 293 -16.06 6.66 15.77
N PRO A 294 -15.73 5.60 15.00
CA PRO A 294 -15.54 5.72 13.56
C PRO A 294 -16.76 6.33 12.84
N ALA A 295 -17.98 6.04 13.30
CA ALA A 295 -19.21 6.62 12.74
C ALA A 295 -19.31 8.14 12.98
N GLN A 296 -18.97 8.61 14.19
CA GLN A 296 -18.95 10.04 14.51
C GLN A 296 -17.85 10.76 13.72
N ALA A 297 -16.67 10.15 13.62
CA ALA A 297 -15.54 10.69 12.87
C ALA A 297 -15.86 10.76 11.36
N ALA A 298 -16.54 9.76 10.81
CA ALA A 298 -16.91 9.74 9.39
C ALA A 298 -17.85 10.90 9.02
N VAL A 299 -18.89 11.14 9.84
CA VAL A 299 -19.79 12.30 9.63
C VAL A 299 -19.01 13.61 9.66
N ARG A 300 -18.09 13.77 10.62
CA ARG A 300 -17.25 14.98 10.74
C ARG A 300 -16.31 15.15 9.55
N ALA A 301 -15.59 14.11 9.16
CA ALA A 301 -14.64 14.16 8.05
C ALA A 301 -15.32 14.47 6.70
N LEU A 302 -16.44 13.82 6.41
CA LEU A 302 -17.23 14.07 5.19
C LEU A 302 -17.79 15.50 5.17
N THR A 303 -18.29 15.98 6.32
CA THR A 303 -18.78 17.36 6.45
C THR A 303 -17.64 18.37 6.31
N ALA A 304 -16.43 18.04 6.77
CA ALA A 304 -15.25 18.88 6.63
C ALA A 304 -14.73 18.98 5.19
N GLY A 305 -15.00 17.98 4.35
CA GLY A 305 -14.65 18.01 2.92
C GLY A 305 -14.01 16.73 2.37
N ALA A 306 -13.94 15.66 3.16
CA ALA A 306 -13.56 14.34 2.67
C ALA A 306 -14.56 13.82 1.61
N ASP A 307 -14.05 13.12 0.61
CA ASP A 307 -14.85 12.41 -0.38
C ASP A 307 -15.06 10.94 -0.02
N LEU A 308 -14.13 10.34 0.73
CA LEU A 308 -14.12 8.92 1.06
C LEU A 308 -13.52 8.71 2.45
N VAL A 309 -14.17 7.90 3.30
CA VAL A 309 -13.66 7.59 4.64
C VAL A 309 -13.13 6.16 4.72
N ILE A 310 -12.00 5.98 5.39
CA ILE A 310 -11.39 4.66 5.62
C ILE A 310 -11.63 4.23 7.07
N VAL A 311 -11.93 2.94 7.26
CA VAL A 311 -11.98 2.31 8.58
C VAL A 311 -11.32 0.94 8.55
N ASP A 312 -10.70 0.57 9.67
CA ASP A 312 -10.11 -0.75 9.88
C ASP A 312 -11.17 -1.87 9.93
N PRO A 313 -10.77 -3.15 9.83
CA PRO A 313 -11.66 -4.26 10.13
C PRO A 313 -12.29 -4.12 11.52
N GLY A 314 -13.58 -4.45 11.63
CA GLY A 314 -14.35 -4.25 12.85
C GLY A 314 -15.79 -4.74 12.71
N PRO A 315 -16.78 -4.16 13.42
CA PRO A 315 -18.19 -4.59 13.41
C PRO A 315 -18.92 -4.37 12.07
N GLY A 316 -18.18 -4.10 10.99
CA GLY A 316 -18.69 -3.78 9.68
C GLY A 316 -19.05 -2.29 9.50
N PRO A 317 -19.29 -1.86 8.26
CA PRO A 317 -19.53 -0.44 7.93
C PRO A 317 -20.93 0.07 8.28
N GLY A 318 -21.83 -0.79 8.78
CA GLY A 318 -23.24 -0.45 9.03
C GLY A 318 -23.47 0.80 9.89
N PRO A 319 -22.89 0.89 11.10
CA PRO A 319 -23.04 2.08 11.94
C PRO A 319 -22.56 3.37 11.27
N ILE A 320 -21.55 3.29 10.40
CA ILE A 320 -21.03 4.44 9.66
C ILE A 320 -22.01 4.85 8.56
N VAL A 321 -22.46 3.89 7.76
CA VAL A 321 -23.45 4.12 6.69
C VAL A 321 -24.74 4.71 7.26
N ASP A 322 -25.20 4.22 8.40
CA ASP A 322 -26.39 4.71 9.10
C ASP A 322 -26.20 6.15 9.58
N ALA A 323 -25.07 6.43 10.26
CA ALA A 323 -24.79 7.76 10.79
C ALA A 323 -24.63 8.82 9.70
N VAL A 324 -23.95 8.48 8.59
CA VAL A 324 -23.77 9.36 7.43
C VAL A 324 -25.08 9.54 6.68
N GLY A 325 -25.86 8.48 6.45
CA GLY A 325 -27.18 8.58 5.82
C GLY A 325 -28.13 9.47 6.62
N ALA A 326 -28.16 9.31 7.96
CA ALA A 326 -28.93 10.17 8.84
C ALA A 326 -28.42 11.63 8.84
N ALA A 327 -27.11 11.84 8.68
CA ALA A 327 -26.52 13.17 8.58
C ALA A 327 -26.94 13.90 7.30
N ILE A 328 -27.10 13.17 6.21
CA ILE A 328 -27.63 13.68 4.94
C ILE A 328 -29.12 14.00 5.08
N GLY A 329 -29.92 13.06 5.58
CA GLY A 329 -31.36 13.23 5.70
C GLY A 329 -31.79 14.39 6.59
N ARG A 330 -31.00 14.72 7.64
CA ARG A 330 -31.23 15.89 8.50
C ARG A 330 -30.55 17.18 8.03
N GLY A 331 -29.82 17.15 6.90
CA GLY A 331 -29.15 18.31 6.31
C GLY A 331 -27.82 18.73 6.96
N SER A 332 -27.38 18.09 8.04
CA SER A 332 -26.08 18.40 8.69
C SER A 332 -24.87 18.06 7.82
N TYR A 333 -25.00 17.09 6.91
CA TYR A 333 -24.10 16.90 5.78
C TYR A 333 -24.91 17.18 4.50
N PRO A 334 -24.73 18.33 3.82
CA PRO A 334 -25.59 18.69 2.70
C PRO A 334 -25.60 17.60 1.61
N ARG A 335 -26.79 17.20 1.17
CA ARG A 335 -26.94 16.16 0.13
C ARG A 335 -26.22 16.52 -1.17
N SER A 336 -26.16 17.81 -1.52
CA SER A 336 -25.38 18.30 -2.67
C SER A 336 -23.87 18.02 -2.52
N SER A 337 -23.32 18.18 -1.31
CA SER A 337 -21.94 17.82 -0.99
C SER A 337 -21.73 16.31 -1.09
N ALA A 338 -22.64 15.50 -0.53
CA ALA A 338 -22.60 14.04 -0.65
C ALA A 338 -22.61 13.58 -2.12
N LEU A 339 -23.47 14.17 -2.94
CA LEU A 339 -23.52 13.90 -4.38
C LEU A 339 -22.22 14.29 -5.09
N ALA A 340 -21.62 15.42 -4.76
CA ALA A 340 -20.35 15.84 -5.34
C ALA A 340 -19.23 14.83 -5.00
N SER A 341 -19.14 14.40 -3.74
CA SER A 341 -18.18 13.38 -3.30
C SER A 341 -18.42 12.03 -3.99
N VAL A 342 -19.66 11.56 -4.05
CA VAL A 342 -20.03 10.32 -4.75
C VAL A 342 -19.65 10.38 -6.23
N ARG A 343 -19.87 11.53 -6.89
CA ARG A 343 -19.48 11.72 -8.30
C ARG A 343 -17.97 11.64 -8.49
N ARG A 344 -17.16 12.21 -7.59
CA ARG A 344 -15.69 12.06 -7.62
C ARG A 344 -15.26 10.61 -7.44
N VAL A 345 -15.84 9.91 -6.47
CA VAL A 345 -15.58 8.48 -6.22
C VAL A 345 -15.93 7.64 -7.44
N LEU A 346 -17.11 7.84 -8.03
CA LEU A 346 -17.54 7.12 -9.24
C LEU A 346 -16.66 7.45 -10.45
N ALA A 347 -16.24 8.70 -10.62
CA ALA A 347 -15.32 9.09 -11.68
C ALA A 347 -13.95 8.40 -11.51
N ALA A 348 -13.42 8.35 -10.29
CA ALA A 348 -12.17 7.67 -9.99
C ALA A 348 -12.25 6.16 -10.25
N LYS A 349 -13.38 5.51 -9.93
CA LYS A 349 -13.61 4.08 -10.23
C LYS A 349 -13.53 3.76 -11.72
N ARG A 350 -13.90 4.69 -12.61
CA ARG A 350 -13.84 4.48 -14.08
C ARG A 350 -12.39 4.45 -14.60
N LEU A 351 -11.47 5.12 -13.90
CA LEU A 351 -10.05 5.15 -14.27
C LEU A 351 -9.36 3.80 -14.04
N THR A 352 -9.79 3.03 -13.04
CA THR A 352 -9.19 1.74 -12.67
C THR A 352 -9.94 0.54 -13.26
N ASN A 353 -11.27 0.65 -13.46
CA ASN A 353 -12.11 -0.46 -13.93
C ASN A 353 -12.21 -0.60 -15.46
N SER A 354 -11.49 0.20 -16.24
CA SER A 354 -11.46 0.03 -17.69
C SER A 354 -10.58 -1.20 -18.04
N PRO A 355 -11.10 -2.21 -18.76
CA PRO A 355 -10.31 -3.38 -19.12
C PRO A 355 -9.02 -2.93 -19.80
N LEU A 356 -7.89 -3.48 -19.35
CA LEU A 356 -6.68 -3.42 -20.17
C LEU A 356 -7.09 -3.97 -21.53
N PRO A 357 -6.82 -3.27 -22.66
CA PRO A 357 -7.01 -3.90 -23.94
C PRO A 357 -6.28 -5.23 -23.88
N MET A 358 -6.95 -6.31 -24.31
CA MET A 358 -6.27 -7.56 -24.63
C MET A 358 -5.42 -7.36 -25.89
N THR A 359 -4.59 -6.32 -25.92
CA THR A 359 -3.32 -6.46 -26.58
C THR A 359 -2.63 -7.52 -25.76
N SER A 360 -2.61 -8.73 -26.31
CA SER A 360 -1.51 -9.66 -26.10
C SER A 360 -0.29 -8.84 -25.69
N LEU A 361 0.07 -8.88 -24.41
CA LEU A 361 1.48 -8.93 -24.11
C LEU A 361 1.88 -10.21 -24.81
N ALA A 362 2.27 -10.08 -26.08
CA ALA A 362 3.09 -11.06 -26.74
C ALA A 362 4.13 -11.38 -25.67
N PRO A 363 4.24 -12.65 -25.22
CA PRO A 363 5.16 -13.00 -24.14
C PRO A 363 6.43 -12.27 -24.48
N ALA A 364 6.80 -11.28 -23.65
CA ALA A 364 7.80 -10.27 -24.01
C ALA A 364 8.86 -11.03 -24.77
N GLN A 365 8.94 -10.83 -26.11
CA GLN A 365 9.57 -11.81 -27.02
C GLN A 365 10.75 -12.31 -26.25
N ALA A 366 10.72 -13.59 -25.87
CA ALA A 366 11.81 -14.13 -25.09
C ALA A 366 13.01 -13.76 -25.94
N THR A 367 13.79 -12.79 -25.46
CA THR A 367 15.11 -12.49 -26.00
C THR A 367 15.85 -13.75 -25.62
N THR A 368 15.67 -14.77 -26.46
CA THR A 368 16.46 -15.96 -26.59
C THR A 368 17.82 -15.40 -26.95
N GLY A 369 18.58 -15.09 -25.92
CA GLY A 369 19.83 -14.33 -26.04
C GLY A 369 20.14 -13.37 -24.89
N ALA A 370 19.19 -13.02 -24.02
CA ALA A 370 19.54 -12.23 -22.83
C ALA A 370 20.19 -13.13 -21.78
N SER A 371 21.50 -13.33 -21.95
CA SER A 371 22.37 -13.94 -20.96
C SER A 371 22.28 -13.14 -19.66
N LEU A 372 21.55 -13.68 -18.68
CA LEU A 372 21.53 -13.11 -17.34
C LEU A 372 22.88 -13.39 -16.71
N THR A 373 23.78 -12.41 -16.76
CA THR A 373 25.04 -12.43 -16.03
C THR A 373 24.84 -11.84 -14.64
N PRO A 374 24.56 -12.63 -13.58
CA PRO A 374 24.40 -12.10 -12.24
C PRO A 374 25.70 -11.40 -11.80
N THR A 375 25.54 -10.26 -11.14
CA THR A 375 26.66 -9.56 -10.48
C THR A 375 26.67 -9.97 -9.01
N LEU A 376 27.71 -10.69 -8.60
CA LEU A 376 27.98 -11.07 -7.22
C LEU A 376 28.64 -9.87 -6.52
N SER A 377 28.21 -9.52 -5.30
CA SER A 377 28.79 -8.37 -4.57
C SER A 377 28.96 -8.69 -3.09
N GLY A 378 30.18 -8.52 -2.57
CA GLY A 378 30.52 -8.82 -1.18
C GLY A 378 31.62 -7.90 -0.65
N ILE A 379 31.87 -7.94 0.65
CA ILE A 379 32.91 -7.12 1.30
C ILE A 379 34.10 -8.03 1.63
N ALA A 380 35.29 -7.68 1.13
CA ALA A 380 36.54 -8.35 1.45
C ALA A 380 37.29 -7.53 2.52
N ARG A 381 37.71 -8.16 3.62
CA ARG A 381 38.47 -7.50 4.70
C ARG A 381 39.75 -8.26 4.98
N ASP A 382 40.83 -7.53 5.17
CA ASP A 382 42.07 -8.00 5.81
C ASP A 382 42.25 -7.28 7.15
N ARG A 383 42.95 -7.93 8.08
CA ARG A 383 43.26 -7.43 9.42
C ARG A 383 44.45 -6.47 9.44
N ILE A 384 45.27 -6.41 8.38
CA ILE A 384 46.55 -5.67 8.38
C ILE A 384 46.46 -4.34 7.62
N GLY A 385 45.45 -4.16 6.75
CA GLY A 385 45.25 -2.93 5.98
C GLY A 385 46.10 -2.89 4.71
N GLY A 386 45.50 -2.47 3.58
CA GLY A 386 46.15 -2.46 2.26
C GLY A 386 45.20 -2.83 1.12
N GLY A 387 45.73 -2.89 -0.11
CA GLY A 387 45.04 -3.39 -1.29
C GLY A 387 44.99 -4.91 -1.30
N LEU A 388 43.82 -5.48 -1.59
CA LEU A 388 43.57 -6.92 -1.59
C LEU A 388 42.95 -7.36 -2.90
N THR A 389 43.08 -8.65 -3.20
CA THR A 389 42.36 -9.26 -4.32
C THR A 389 41.16 -10.03 -3.78
N ALA A 390 39.94 -9.58 -4.09
CA ALA A 390 38.71 -10.30 -3.80
C ALA A 390 38.48 -11.40 -4.85
N ARG A 391 38.47 -12.66 -4.42
CA ARG A 391 38.18 -13.82 -5.27
C ARG A 391 36.78 -14.35 -4.99
N PHE A 392 35.98 -14.50 -6.05
CA PHE A 392 34.63 -15.02 -5.97
C PHE A 392 34.61 -16.49 -6.35
N HIS A 393 34.01 -17.31 -5.51
CA HIS A 393 33.88 -18.75 -5.70
C HIS A 393 32.40 -19.08 -5.87
N VAL A 394 32.08 -19.89 -6.88
CA VAL A 394 30.71 -20.32 -7.20
C VAL A 394 30.67 -21.83 -7.35
N ARG A 395 29.66 -22.45 -6.77
CA ARG A 395 29.35 -23.88 -6.91
C ARG A 395 27.87 -24.10 -7.11
N THR A 396 27.50 -25.23 -7.70
CA THR A 396 26.13 -25.73 -7.61
C THR A 396 25.79 -26.01 -6.14
N ALA A 397 24.61 -25.63 -5.69
CA ALA A 397 24.18 -25.81 -4.31
C ALA A 397 24.33 -27.29 -3.89
N GLY A 398 25.03 -27.55 -2.79
CA GLY A 398 25.31 -28.90 -2.29
C GLY A 398 26.53 -29.60 -2.88
N SER A 399 27.24 -29.01 -3.85
CA SER A 399 28.49 -29.58 -4.36
C SER A 399 29.65 -29.41 -3.37
N ALA A 400 30.51 -30.43 -3.26
CA ALA A 400 31.75 -30.34 -2.48
C ALA A 400 32.81 -29.44 -3.13
N SER A 401 32.74 -29.23 -4.46
CA SER A 401 33.76 -28.53 -5.23
C SER A 401 33.39 -27.07 -5.54
N TRP A 402 34.27 -26.14 -5.19
CA TRP A 402 34.09 -24.68 -5.35
C TRP A 402 34.59 -24.13 -6.69
N ASN A 403 34.38 -24.83 -7.81
CA ASN A 403 34.95 -24.45 -9.11
C ASN A 403 34.00 -24.68 -10.29
N VAL A 404 32.89 -23.92 -10.38
CA VAL A 404 32.09 -23.83 -11.62
C VAL A 404 32.53 -22.63 -12.47
N VAL A 405 32.97 -21.54 -11.83
CA VAL A 405 33.47 -20.33 -12.50
C VAL A 405 34.54 -19.68 -11.63
N ASN A 406 35.80 -19.69 -12.07
CA ASN A 406 36.84 -18.91 -11.39
C ASN A 406 36.71 -17.45 -11.84
N ALA A 407 36.30 -16.57 -10.93
CA ALA A 407 36.41 -15.14 -11.15
C ALA A 407 37.88 -14.73 -11.08
N ALA A 408 38.39 -14.06 -12.12
CA ALA A 408 39.62 -13.30 -12.01
C ALA A 408 39.47 -12.32 -10.84
N GLY A 409 40.45 -12.31 -9.94
CA GLY A 409 40.34 -11.57 -8.69
C GLY A 409 40.16 -10.07 -8.93
N VAL A 410 39.33 -9.42 -8.10
CA VAL A 410 39.07 -7.98 -8.19
C VAL A 410 39.93 -7.25 -7.16
N SER A 411 40.82 -6.37 -7.60
CA SER A 411 41.58 -5.51 -6.70
C SER A 411 40.66 -4.52 -5.98
N VAL A 412 40.67 -4.54 -4.65
CA VAL A 412 39.85 -3.66 -3.81
C VAL A 412 40.63 -3.22 -2.57
N ALA A 413 40.34 -2.03 -2.05
CA ALA A 413 40.80 -1.65 -0.72
C ALA A 413 40.15 -2.53 0.35
N SER A 414 40.88 -2.85 1.43
CA SER A 414 40.30 -3.58 2.57
C SER A 414 39.03 -2.88 3.09
N GLY A 415 37.94 -3.63 3.23
CA GLY A 415 36.65 -3.11 3.68
C GLY A 415 35.75 -2.51 2.60
N ALA A 416 36.26 -2.34 1.38
CA ALA A 416 35.45 -1.90 0.24
C ALA A 416 34.57 -3.04 -0.30
N ARG A 417 33.46 -2.67 -0.95
CA ARG A 417 32.59 -3.61 -1.65
C ARG A 417 33.27 -4.02 -2.97
N ALA A 418 33.50 -5.31 -3.14
CA ALA A 418 33.92 -5.91 -4.40
C ALA A 418 32.68 -6.44 -5.14
N SER A 419 32.66 -6.30 -6.46
CA SER A 419 31.62 -6.85 -7.33
C SER A 419 32.22 -7.58 -8.51
N TYR A 420 31.67 -8.74 -8.86
CA TYR A 420 32.08 -9.53 -10.01
C TYR A 420 30.86 -9.97 -10.82
N ARG A 421 30.87 -9.67 -12.13
CA ARG A 421 29.85 -10.10 -13.07
C ARG A 421 30.25 -11.43 -13.68
N LEU A 422 29.43 -12.46 -13.48
CA LEU A 422 29.67 -13.78 -14.06
C LEU A 422 29.56 -13.71 -15.59
N GLY A 423 30.52 -14.30 -16.31
CA GLY A 423 30.48 -14.32 -17.78
C GLY A 423 29.28 -15.10 -18.33
N GLU A 424 28.87 -14.75 -19.55
CA GLU A 424 27.80 -15.44 -20.27
C GLU A 424 28.10 -16.95 -20.44
N GLY A 425 27.06 -17.79 -20.39
CA GLY A 425 27.20 -19.25 -20.56
C GLY A 425 27.84 -20.01 -19.40
N ARG A 426 28.17 -19.33 -18.30
CA ARG A 426 28.81 -19.94 -17.11
C ARG A 426 27.85 -20.64 -16.15
N LEU A 427 26.54 -20.42 -16.30
CA LEU A 427 25.50 -20.97 -15.43
C LEU A 427 24.53 -21.84 -16.24
N ARG A 428 24.08 -22.93 -15.63
CA ARG A 428 23.05 -23.82 -16.17
C ARG A 428 21.67 -23.28 -15.81
N PRO A 429 20.68 -23.34 -16.72
CA PRO A 429 19.30 -22.97 -16.41
C PRO A 429 18.71 -23.79 -15.26
N ALA A 430 17.64 -23.27 -14.62
CA ALA A 430 16.91 -23.94 -13.54
C ALA A 430 17.78 -24.55 -12.41
N THR A 431 18.98 -24.00 -12.18
CA THR A 431 19.96 -24.52 -11.23
C THR A 431 20.16 -23.56 -10.07
N SER A 432 20.27 -24.10 -8.85
CA SER A 432 20.61 -23.34 -7.66
C SER A 432 22.11 -23.32 -7.43
N TYR A 433 22.64 -22.14 -7.12
CA TYR A 433 24.06 -21.88 -6.90
C TYR A 433 24.32 -21.31 -5.52
N GLU A 434 25.49 -21.63 -5.00
CA GLU A 434 26.08 -21.05 -3.79
C GLU A 434 27.35 -20.30 -4.17
N TRP A 435 27.58 -19.15 -3.56
CA TRP A 435 28.79 -18.38 -3.78
C TRP A 435 29.31 -17.73 -2.50
N SER A 436 30.62 -17.46 -2.49
CA SER A 436 31.32 -16.77 -1.40
C SER A 436 32.48 -15.95 -1.97
N VAL A 437 32.90 -14.92 -1.22
CA VAL A 437 34.06 -14.08 -1.55
C VAL A 437 35.17 -14.31 -0.53
N ARG A 438 36.42 -14.38 -1.01
CA ARG A 438 37.64 -14.48 -0.20
C ARG A 438 38.54 -13.29 -0.46
N ALA A 439 39.16 -12.76 0.59
CA ALA A 439 40.25 -11.80 0.48
C ALA A 439 41.58 -12.56 0.35
N CYS A 440 42.39 -12.24 -0.66
CA CYS A 440 43.73 -12.79 -0.83
C CYS A 440 44.77 -11.66 -0.91
N ASN A 441 45.95 -11.89 -0.31
CA ASN A 441 47.07 -10.97 -0.36
C ASN A 441 47.90 -11.14 -1.65
N GLY A 442 48.91 -10.27 -1.86
CA GLY A 442 49.79 -10.28 -3.03
C GLY A 442 50.64 -11.54 -3.20
N ALA A 443 50.82 -12.33 -2.13
CA ALA A 443 51.50 -13.63 -2.16
C ALA A 443 50.54 -14.80 -2.48
N GLY A 444 49.26 -14.53 -2.73
CA GLY A 444 48.25 -15.53 -3.07
C GLY A 444 47.64 -16.27 -1.87
N VAL A 445 48.00 -15.90 -0.64
CA VAL A 445 47.42 -16.46 0.59
C VAL A 445 46.04 -15.85 0.81
N CYS A 446 45.02 -16.68 1.02
CA CYS A 446 43.62 -16.26 1.14
C CYS A 446 43.07 -16.48 2.56
N ALA A 447 42.24 -15.55 3.02
CA ALA A 447 41.46 -15.69 4.24
C ALA A 447 40.39 -16.78 4.14
N ALA A 448 39.81 -17.14 5.28
CA ALA A 448 38.63 -18.01 5.34
C ALA A 448 37.49 -17.45 4.44
N PRO A 449 36.69 -18.33 3.82
CA PRO A 449 35.56 -17.90 3.00
C PRO A 449 34.56 -17.08 3.81
N GLY A 450 34.08 -15.99 3.21
CA GLY A 450 32.94 -15.25 3.74
C GLY A 450 31.64 -16.06 3.72
N PRO A 451 30.52 -15.47 4.17
CA PRO A 451 29.23 -16.15 4.23
C PRO A 451 28.82 -16.72 2.87
N ILE A 452 28.22 -17.90 2.90
CA ILE A 452 27.71 -18.58 1.69
C ILE A 452 26.34 -17.96 1.35
N LEU A 453 26.25 -17.38 0.17
CA LEU A 453 25.04 -16.76 -0.36
C LEU A 453 24.47 -17.61 -1.50
N ARG A 454 23.15 -17.54 -1.71
CA ARG A 454 22.42 -18.40 -2.67
C ARG A 454 21.68 -17.58 -3.73
N PHE A 455 21.63 -18.11 -4.95
CA PHE A 455 20.75 -17.64 -6.01
C PHE A 455 20.34 -18.80 -6.93
N SER A 456 19.28 -18.63 -7.71
CA SER A 456 18.82 -19.63 -8.68
C SER A 456 18.62 -18.98 -10.04
N THR A 457 19.03 -19.66 -11.11
CA THR A 457 18.73 -19.27 -12.48
C THR A 457 17.32 -19.72 -12.84
N ARG A 458 16.55 -18.89 -13.56
CA ARG A 458 15.22 -19.26 -14.05
C ARG A 458 15.31 -20.16 -15.28
#